data_AF-G4ZQ99-F1
#
_entry.id   AF-G4ZQ99-F1
#
_cell.length_a   1.000
_cell.length_b   1.000
_cell.length_c   1.000
_cell.angle_alpha   90.00
_cell.angle_beta   90.00
_cell.angle_gamma   90.00
#
_symmetry.space_group_name_H-M   'P 1'
#
loop_
_entity.id
_entity.type
_entity.pdbx_description
1 polymer ?
#
loop_
_entity_poly.entity_id
_entity_poly.type
_entity_poly.pdbx_seq_one_letter_code
_entity_poly.pdbx_strand_id
1 'polypeptide(L)'
;MAGIGLRREVLALYRDALRVARAFPERSMGRKLQYNARELLRLRQRERSEARIQRHVAEGRDALEVYRVLQNDPELLTAITRKKRPAASS
;
A
#
# COMPACT_ATOMS: atom_id res chain seq x y z
N MET A 1 -21.54 -1.21 -18.72
CA MET A 1 -20.50 -0.14 -18.85
C MET A 1 -19.72 0.05 -17.55
N ALA A 2 -20.35 0.19 -16.38
CA ALA A 2 -19.69 0.44 -15.09
C ALA A 2 -18.61 -0.61 -14.67
N GLY A 3 -18.89 -1.90 -14.83
CA GLY A 3 -17.96 -2.97 -14.40
C GLY A 3 -16.59 -2.98 -15.10
N ILE A 4 -16.51 -2.50 -16.35
CA ILE A 4 -15.23 -2.37 -17.07
C ILE A 4 -14.41 -1.21 -16.50
N GLY A 5 -15.07 -0.12 -16.11
CA GLY A 5 -14.44 1.04 -15.45
C GLY A 5 -13.79 0.65 -14.13
N LEU A 6 -14.55 0.02 -13.23
CA LEU A 6 -14.05 -0.43 -11.93
C LEU A 6 -12.89 -1.40 -12.05
N ARG A 7 -12.96 -2.36 -12.97
CA ARG A 7 -11.85 -3.30 -13.20
C ARG A 7 -10.57 -2.57 -13.61
N ARG A 8 -10.68 -1.56 -14.48
CA ARG A 8 -9.52 -0.74 -14.89
C ARG A 8 -8.94 0.03 -13.71
N GLU A 9 -9.78 0.60 -12.86
CA GLU A 9 -9.35 1.33 -11.67
C GLU A 9 -8.64 0.45 -10.65
N VAL A 10 -9.18 -0.74 -10.36
CA VAL A 10 -8.55 -1.72 -9.46
C VAL A 10 -7.18 -2.12 -9.99
N LEU A 11 -7.05 -2.40 -11.30
CA LEU A 11 -5.77 -2.76 -11.90
C LEU A 11 -4.79 -1.58 -11.95
N ALA A 12 -5.27 -0.35 -12.13
CA ALA A 12 -4.44 0.84 -12.06
C ALA A 12 -3.86 1.02 -10.64
N LEU A 13 -4.71 0.94 -9.62
CA LEU A 13 -4.31 0.99 -8.22
C LEU A 13 -3.29 -0.12 -7.89
N TYR A 14 -3.52 -1.34 -8.34
CA TYR A 14 -2.58 -2.45 -8.12
C TYR A 14 -1.21 -2.16 -8.73
N ARG A 15 -1.16 -1.64 -9.97
CA ARG A 15 0.11 -1.26 -10.62
C ARG A 15 0.82 -0.15 -9.86
N ASP A 16 0.07 0.85 -9.39
CA ASP A 16 0.64 1.96 -8.61
C ASP A 16 1.22 1.48 -7.29
N ALA A 17 0.54 0.56 -6.59
CA ALA A 17 1.07 -0.07 -5.39
C ALA A 17 2.38 -0.82 -5.67
N LEU A 18 2.47 -1.55 -6.80
CA LEU A 18 3.71 -2.21 -7.19
C LEU A 18 4.83 -1.22 -7.53
N ARG A 19 4.53 -0.07 -8.12
CA ARG A 19 5.53 0.98 -8.40
C ARG A 19 6.07 1.58 -7.10
N VAL A 20 5.19 1.96 -6.17
CA VAL A 20 5.57 2.47 -4.85
C VAL A 20 6.41 1.44 -4.09
N ALA A 21 5.96 0.18 -4.05
CA ALA A 21 6.68 -0.90 -3.38
C ALA A 21 8.11 -1.10 -3.93
N ARG A 22 8.31 -1.01 -5.25
CA ARG A 22 9.62 -1.17 -5.89
C ARG A 22 10.56 0.00 -5.61
N ALA A 23 10.00 1.21 -5.52
CA ALA A 23 10.78 2.42 -5.33
C ALA A 23 10.97 2.78 -3.83
N PHE A 24 10.36 2.01 -2.92
CA PHE A 24 10.42 2.26 -1.49
C PHE A 24 11.87 2.17 -0.97
N PRO A 25 12.35 3.12 -0.13
CA PRO A 25 13.78 3.18 0.24
C PRO A 25 14.24 1.95 1.02
N GLU A 26 13.41 1.47 1.94
CA GLU A 26 13.70 0.24 2.68
C GLU A 26 13.17 -0.99 1.94
N ARG A 27 14.09 -1.82 1.41
CA ARG A 27 13.75 -3.04 0.65
C ARG A 27 12.82 -4.00 1.39
N SER A 28 12.96 -4.10 2.72
CA SER A 28 12.13 -5.00 3.53
C SER A 28 10.66 -4.54 3.55
N MET A 29 10.43 -3.23 3.68
CA MET A 29 9.11 -2.62 3.62
C MET A 29 8.53 -2.69 2.21
N GLY A 30 9.34 -2.40 1.18
CA GLY A 30 8.93 -2.57 -0.23
C GLY A 30 8.41 -3.98 -0.53
N ARG A 31 9.09 -5.03 -0.06
CA ARG A 31 8.62 -6.42 -0.20
C ARG A 31 7.30 -6.68 0.53
N LYS A 32 7.13 -6.14 1.74
CA LYS A 32 5.87 -6.24 2.49
C LYS A 32 4.72 -5.54 1.77
N LEU A 33 4.97 -4.36 1.20
CA LEU A 33 4.00 -3.62 0.41
C LEU A 33 3.54 -4.42 -0.82
N GLN A 34 4.49 -4.97 -1.56
CA GLN A 34 4.20 -5.83 -2.71
C GLN A 34 3.37 -7.05 -2.32
N TYR A 35 3.74 -7.72 -1.22
CA TYR A 35 2.99 -8.87 -0.70
C TYR A 35 1.55 -8.47 -0.32
N ASN A 36 1.38 -7.39 0.44
CA ASN A 36 0.07 -6.91 0.89
C ASN A 36 -0.83 -6.53 -0.28
N ALA A 37 -0.30 -5.84 -1.29
CA ALA A 37 -1.07 -5.48 -2.49
C ALA A 37 -1.61 -6.73 -3.22
N ARG A 38 -0.81 -7.79 -3.31
CA ARG A 38 -1.22 -9.06 -3.93
C ARG A 38 -2.29 -9.76 -3.09
N GLU A 39 -2.09 -9.87 -1.78
CA GLU A 39 -3.04 -10.55 -0.90
C GLU A 39 -4.37 -9.81 -0.81
N LEU A 40 -4.37 -8.47 -0.75
CA LEU A 40 -5.61 -7.70 -0.76
C LEU A 40 -6.43 -7.91 -2.03
N LEU A 41 -5.77 -7.94 -3.20
CA LEU A 41 -6.45 -8.23 -4.46
C LEU A 41 -7.02 -9.65 -4.47
N ARG A 42 -6.26 -10.64 -3.97
CA ARG A 42 -6.70 -12.04 -3.86
C ARG A 42 -7.88 -12.21 -2.92
N LEU A 43 -7.83 -11.59 -1.73
CA LEU A 43 -8.88 -11.65 -0.72
C LEU A 43 -10.20 -11.07 -1.24
N ARG A 44 -10.13 -10.03 -2.07
CA ARG A 44 -11.33 -9.33 -2.60
C ARG A 44 -11.70 -9.69 -4.03
N GLN A 45 -11.05 -10.69 -4.64
CA GLN A 45 -11.26 -11.06 -6.05
C GLN A 45 -12.71 -11.47 -6.40
N ARG A 46 -13.51 -11.87 -5.40
CA ARG A 46 -14.91 -12.27 -5.56
C ARG A 46 -15.91 -11.18 -5.15
N GLU A 47 -15.44 -9.99 -4.79
CA GLU A 47 -16.32 -8.87 -4.47
C GLU A 47 -17.15 -8.47 -5.71
N ARG A 48 -18.46 -8.33 -5.54
CA ARG A 48 -19.39 -7.95 -6.61
C ARG A 48 -20.12 -6.64 -6.33
N SER A 49 -20.06 -6.13 -5.09
CA SER A 49 -20.64 -4.84 -4.75
C SER A 49 -19.78 -3.72 -5.29
N GLU A 50 -20.31 -2.98 -6.27
CA GLU A 50 -19.67 -1.79 -6.84
C GLU A 50 -19.28 -0.76 -5.77
N ALA A 51 -20.18 -0.47 -4.83
CA ALA A 51 -19.90 0.45 -3.72
C ALA A 51 -18.73 -0.02 -2.85
N ARG A 52 -18.63 -1.32 -2.56
CA ARG A 52 -17.50 -1.87 -1.79
C ARG A 52 -16.20 -1.81 -2.60
N ILE A 53 -16.24 -2.13 -3.90
CA ILE A 53 -15.07 -2.02 -4.78
C ILE A 53 -14.56 -0.59 -4.80
N GLN A 54 -15.44 0.39 -5.02
CA GLN A 54 -15.09 1.81 -5.03
C GLN A 54 -14.48 2.25 -3.70
N ARG A 55 -15.07 1.82 -2.58
CA ARG A 55 -14.53 2.09 -1.25
C ARG A 55 -13.11 1.53 -1.09
N HIS A 56 -12.84 0.30 -1.51
CA HIS A 56 -11.49 -0.28 -1.44
C HIS A 56 -10.49 0.42 -2.36
N VAL A 57 -10.95 0.89 -3.53
CA VAL A 57 -10.11 1.69 -4.42
C VAL A 57 -9.74 3.01 -3.77
N ALA A 58 -10.70 3.71 -3.14
CA ALA A 58 -10.44 4.95 -2.41
C ALA A 58 -9.48 4.72 -1.22
N GLU A 59 -9.79 3.76 -0.35
CA GLU A 59 -8.94 3.38 0.79
C GLU A 59 -7.50 3.04 0.34
N GLY A 60 -7.36 2.34 -0.79
CA GLY A 60 -6.06 2.00 -1.34
C GLY A 60 -5.30 3.21 -1.91
N ARG A 61 -5.99 4.18 -2.51
CA ARG A 61 -5.37 5.44 -2.98
C ARG A 61 -4.87 6.26 -1.80
N ASP A 62 -5.67 6.41 -0.75
CA ASP A 62 -5.28 7.12 0.47
C ASP A 62 -4.06 6.47 1.13
N ALA A 63 -4.06 5.13 1.24
CA ALA A 63 -2.93 4.40 1.77
C ALA A 63 -1.65 4.60 0.93
N LEU A 64 -1.76 4.60 -0.40
CA LEU A 64 -0.59 4.86 -1.27
C LEU A 64 -0.03 6.26 -1.11
N GLU A 65 -0.87 7.25 -0.83
CA GLU A 65 -0.39 8.61 -0.60
C GLU A 65 0.50 8.69 0.65
N VAL A 66 0.10 8.01 1.73
CA VAL A 66 0.95 7.89 2.93
C VAL A 66 2.30 7.25 2.60
N TYR A 67 2.32 6.16 1.82
CA TYR A 67 3.58 5.52 1.44
C TYR A 67 4.46 6.40 0.54
N ARG A 68 3.88 7.24 -0.32
CA ARG A 68 4.64 8.21 -1.11
C ARG A 68 5.27 9.29 -0.24
N VAL A 69 4.54 9.80 0.76
CA VAL A 69 5.11 10.73 1.74
C VAL A 69 6.30 10.09 2.45
N LEU A 70 6.13 8.88 2.98
CA LEU A 70 7.22 8.15 3.66
C LEU A 70 8.40 7.83 2.75
N GLN A 71 8.15 7.58 1.46
CA GLN A 71 9.19 7.33 0.49
C GLN A 71 10.05 8.58 0.21
N ASN A 72 9.44 9.77 0.28
CA ASN A 72 10.08 11.05 0.00
C ASN A 72 10.59 11.77 1.26
N ASP A 73 10.32 11.23 2.44
CA ASP A 73 10.76 11.78 3.73
C ASP A 73 11.56 10.73 4.53
N PRO A 74 12.89 10.64 4.29
CA PRO A 74 13.76 9.70 4.99
C PRO A 74 13.84 9.94 6.50
N GLU A 75 13.68 11.19 6.96
CA GLU A 75 13.72 11.53 8.38
C GLU A 75 12.49 10.97 9.09
N LEU A 76 11.30 11.21 8.53
CA LEU A 76 10.06 10.64 9.01
C LEU A 76 10.09 9.11 8.97
N LEU A 77 10.54 8.53 7.85
CA LEU A 77 10.67 7.08 7.72
C LEU A 77 11.59 6.50 8.81
N THR A 78 12.72 7.15 9.08
CA THR A 78 13.64 6.75 10.15
C THR A 78 12.99 6.89 11.54
N ALA A 79 12.25 7.97 11.77
CA ALA A 79 11.57 8.21 13.04
C ALA A 79 10.53 7.13 13.37
N ILE A 80 9.74 6.69 12.37
CA ILE A 80 8.69 5.68 12.56
C ILE A 80 9.22 4.24 12.57
N THR A 81 10.39 3.99 11.98
CA THR A 81 11.00 2.65 11.94
C THR A 81 11.99 2.42 13.07
N ARG A 82 12.37 3.45 13.83
CA ARG A 82 13.32 3.34 14.94
C ARG A 82 12.79 2.38 16.01
N LYS A 83 13.35 1.18 16.06
CA LYS A 83 13.13 0.24 17.16
C LYS A 83 13.65 0.91 18.43
N LYS A 84 12.80 1.16 19.44
CA LYS A 84 13.28 1.55 20.77
C LYS A 84 14.31 0.51 21.21
N ARG A 85 15.59 0.88 21.32
CA ARG A 85 16.56 0.04 22.05
C ARG A 85 16.01 -0.07 23.47
N PRO A 86 15.81 -1.27 24.02
CA PRO A 86 15.57 -1.37 25.46
C PRO A 86 16.76 -0.68 26.13
N ALA A 87 16.46 0.25 27.05
CA ALA A 87 17.48 0.88 27.87
C ALA A 87 18.29 -0.26 28.50
N ALA A 88 19.61 -0.26 28.26
CA ALA A 88 20.49 -1.17 28.95
C ALA A 88 20.31 -0.91 30.44
N SER A 89 19.71 -1.85 31.15
CA SER A 89 19.67 -1.85 32.60
C SER A 89 21.11 -2.03 33.07
N SER A 90 21.67 -0.95 33.64
CA SER A 90 22.95 -0.93 34.35
C SER A 90 22.92 -1.87 35.56
#